data_AF-A0A0H5PWJ1-F1
#
_entry.id   AF-A0A0H5PWJ1-F1
#
_cell.length_a   1.000
_cell.length_b   1.000
_cell.length_c   1.000
_cell.angle_alpha   90.00
_cell.angle_beta   90.00
_cell.angle_gamma   90.00
#
_symmetry.space_group_name_H-M   'P 1'
#
loop_
_entity.id
_entity.type
_entity.pdbx_description
1 polymer ?
#
loop_
_entity_poly.entity_id
_entity_poly.type
_entity_poly.pdbx_seq_one_letter_code
_entity_poly.pdbx_strand_id
1 'polypeptide(L)'
;MNRGFSMTLEEYAAQQAGKAESEPNTNKKKSSLEWEQEAPRTAQAQAIEVYKEHQENIHKVGQINKEILKGLQSGENLAILFLKAVKAMTLCTGNKAEYGIIESTLLAVYGTGLHDKEVVLISIDAIQSRLDRLKKALAEVDNSNERSRIEQAIQAHQKQLERLTDKV
;
A
#
# COMPACT_ATOMS: atom_id res chain seq x y z
N MET A 1 -24.02 -18.30 -10.41
CA MET A 1 -24.35 -16.98 -9.83
C MET A 1 -23.39 -16.75 -8.67
N ASN A 2 -22.39 -15.89 -8.89
CA ASN A 2 -21.32 -15.62 -7.92
C ASN A 2 -21.83 -14.54 -6.95
N ARG A 3 -22.19 -14.91 -5.71
CA ARG A 3 -22.49 -13.93 -4.65
C ARG A 3 -21.15 -13.34 -4.21
N GLY A 4 -20.67 -12.35 -4.96
CA GLY A 4 -19.52 -11.56 -4.54
C GLY A 4 -19.82 -10.95 -3.17
N PHE A 5 -18.93 -11.18 -2.22
CA PHE A 5 -18.91 -10.58 -0.89
C PHE A 5 -19.05 -9.05 -0.99
N SER A 6 -20.28 -8.55 -0.93
CA SER A 6 -20.60 -7.13 -0.76
C SER A 6 -21.05 -6.98 0.69
N MET A 7 -20.08 -6.79 1.59
CA MET A 7 -20.36 -6.55 2.99
C MET A 7 -21.03 -5.18 3.15
N THR A 8 -22.16 -5.13 3.84
CA THR A 8 -22.88 -3.87 4.08
C THR A 8 -22.16 -3.02 5.14
N LEU A 9 -22.45 -1.70 5.18
CA LEU A 9 -21.91 -0.79 6.20
C LEU A 9 -22.22 -1.29 7.63
N GLU A 10 -23.38 -1.93 7.82
CA GLU A 10 -23.83 -2.49 9.08
C GLU A 10 -23.00 -3.73 9.48
N GLU A 11 -22.70 -4.62 8.53
CA GLU A 11 -21.88 -5.80 8.76
C GLU A 11 -20.42 -5.45 9.09
N TYR A 12 -19.86 -4.42 8.44
CA TYR A 12 -18.52 -3.93 8.73
C TYR A 12 -18.41 -3.25 10.11
N ALA A 13 -19.41 -2.44 10.47
CA ALA A 13 -19.48 -1.80 11.78
C ALA A 13 -19.55 -2.84 12.92
N ALA A 14 -20.32 -3.91 12.72
CA ALA A 14 -20.41 -5.02 13.67
C ALA A 14 -19.08 -5.78 13.84
N GLN A 15 -18.29 -5.93 12.76
CA GLN A 15 -16.99 -6.60 12.82
C GLN A 15 -15.92 -5.78 13.55
N GLN A 16 -15.99 -4.45 13.47
CA GLN A 16 -15.04 -3.54 14.13
C GLN A 16 -15.38 -3.25 15.61
N ALA A 17 -16.67 -3.33 15.98
CA ALA A 17 -17.10 -3.18 17.37
C ALA A 17 -16.48 -4.23 18.31
N GLY A 18 -16.08 -5.40 17.80
CA GLY A 18 -15.40 -6.45 18.57
C GLY A 18 -13.90 -6.25 18.81
N LYS A 19 -13.27 -5.20 18.27
CA LYS A 19 -11.81 -4.96 18.37
C LYS A 19 -11.41 -3.69 19.12
N ALA A 20 -12.38 -2.88 19.57
CA ALA A 20 -12.10 -1.63 20.28
C ALA A 20 -11.99 -1.87 21.79
N GLU A 21 -10.88 -2.44 22.25
CA GLU A 21 -10.44 -2.23 23.64
C GLU A 21 -9.72 -0.88 23.72
N SER A 22 -10.23 -0.02 24.60
CA SER A 22 -9.90 1.39 24.71
C SER A 22 -8.65 1.67 25.54
N GLU A 23 -7.73 2.48 25.02
CA GLU A 23 -6.75 3.21 25.87
C GLU A 23 -7.25 4.66 26.11
N PRO A 24 -7.29 5.14 27.37
CA PRO A 24 -7.73 6.50 27.66
C PRO A 24 -6.54 7.45 27.60
N ASN A 25 -6.62 8.53 26.82
CA ASN A 25 -5.73 9.68 26.97
C ASN A 25 -6.50 10.98 27.18
N THR A 26 -6.11 11.64 28.26
CA THR A 26 -6.60 12.88 28.84
C THR A 26 -6.35 14.10 27.95
N ASN A 27 -7.35 15.00 27.83
CA ASN A 27 -7.32 16.35 28.44
C ASN A 27 -8.20 17.36 27.66
N LYS A 28 -9.39 17.65 28.20
CA LYS A 28 -10.21 18.90 28.13
C LYS A 28 -11.61 18.54 28.64
N LYS A 29 -12.04 19.11 29.77
CA LYS A 29 -13.38 18.85 30.33
C LYS A 29 -14.45 19.46 29.39
N LYS A 30 -14.92 18.70 28.42
CA LYS A 30 -16.22 18.92 27.77
C LYS A 30 -17.34 18.46 28.72
N SER A 31 -18.52 19.08 28.61
CA SER A 31 -19.71 18.70 29.36
C SER A 31 -20.11 17.25 29.04
N SER A 32 -20.68 16.51 30.01
CA SER A 32 -21.11 15.12 29.81
C SER A 32 -22.03 14.96 28.59
N LEU A 33 -22.90 15.95 28.34
CA LEU A 33 -23.80 15.99 27.18
C LEU A 33 -23.09 16.23 25.84
N GLU A 34 -21.98 16.99 25.85
CA GLU A 34 -21.17 17.22 24.65
C GLU A 34 -20.39 15.96 24.29
N TRP A 35 -19.86 15.25 25.29
CA TRP A 35 -19.24 13.92 25.08
C TRP A 35 -20.24 12.89 24.55
N GLU A 36 -21.47 12.86 25.10
CA GLU A 36 -22.54 11.93 24.68
C GLU A 36 -22.98 12.15 23.22
N GLN A 37 -22.91 13.40 22.73
CA GLN A 37 -23.32 13.76 21.37
C GLN A 37 -22.18 13.74 20.35
N GLU A 38 -20.96 14.07 20.76
CA GLU A 38 -19.80 14.07 19.88
C GLU A 38 -19.21 12.68 19.68
N ALA A 39 -19.14 11.84 20.72
CA ALA A 39 -18.61 10.48 20.61
C ALA A 39 -19.27 9.65 19.50
N PRO A 40 -20.61 9.57 19.38
CA PRO A 40 -21.26 8.82 18.29
C PRO A 40 -21.04 9.49 16.93
N ARG A 41 -20.98 10.83 16.85
CA ARG A 41 -20.70 11.54 15.59
C ARG A 41 -19.26 11.33 15.11
N THR A 42 -18.29 11.33 16.02
CA THR A 42 -16.89 11.05 15.71
C THR A 42 -16.69 9.59 15.32
N ALA A 43 -17.34 8.66 16.02
CA ALA A 43 -17.30 7.24 15.67
C ALA A 43 -17.96 6.97 14.30
N GLN A 44 -19.08 7.63 14.01
CA GLN A 44 -19.76 7.52 12.72
C GLN A 44 -18.93 8.13 11.59
N ALA A 45 -18.29 9.28 11.81
CA ALA A 45 -17.38 9.88 10.82
C ALA A 45 -16.16 8.98 10.54
N GLN A 46 -15.57 8.39 11.58
CA GLN A 46 -14.48 7.42 11.44
C GLN A 46 -14.93 6.15 10.69
N ALA A 47 -16.09 5.61 11.01
CA ALA A 47 -16.64 4.44 10.33
C ALA A 47 -16.91 4.70 8.84
N ILE A 48 -17.42 5.88 8.50
CA ILE A 48 -17.62 6.30 7.10
C ILE A 48 -16.28 6.39 6.37
N GLU A 49 -15.24 6.96 7.00
CA GLU A 49 -13.93 7.12 6.37
C GLU A 49 -13.26 5.77 6.12
N VAL A 50 -13.27 4.88 7.11
CA VAL A 50 -12.74 3.52 6.97
C VAL A 50 -13.51 2.74 5.90
N TYR A 51 -14.84 2.90 5.83
CA TYR A 51 -15.64 2.27 4.79
C TYR A 51 -15.31 2.79 3.39
N LYS A 52 -15.09 4.10 3.24
CA LYS A 52 -14.65 4.69 1.96
C LYS A 52 -13.30 4.13 1.53
N GLU A 53 -12.31 4.12 2.42
CA GLU A 53 -10.99 3.54 2.10
C GLU A 53 -11.13 2.06 1.69
N HIS A 54 -11.98 1.31 2.37
CA HIS A 54 -12.26 -0.08 2.02
C HIS A 54 -12.88 -0.22 0.62
N GLN A 55 -13.87 0.60 0.27
CA GLN A 55 -14.48 0.61 -1.07
C GLN A 55 -13.48 0.99 -2.16
N GLU A 56 -12.62 1.97 -1.89
CA GLU A 56 -11.54 2.32 -2.82
C GLU A 56 -10.57 1.17 -3.02
N ASN A 57 -10.22 0.45 -1.95
CA ASN A 57 -9.34 -0.71 -2.03
C ASN A 57 -9.97 -1.84 -2.86
N ILE A 58 -11.27 -2.11 -2.69
CA ILE A 58 -12.00 -3.06 -3.54
C ILE A 58 -11.92 -2.65 -5.01
N HIS A 59 -12.14 -1.37 -5.32
CA HIS A 59 -12.05 -0.88 -6.69
C HIS A 59 -10.64 -1.03 -7.27
N LYS A 60 -9.60 -0.64 -6.51
CA LYS A 60 -8.18 -0.78 -6.88
C LYS A 60 -7.82 -2.25 -7.12
N VAL A 61 -8.27 -3.17 -6.27
CA VAL A 61 -8.09 -4.62 -6.46
C VAL A 61 -8.75 -5.10 -7.75
N GLY A 62 -9.97 -4.64 -8.04
CA GLY A 62 -10.67 -4.93 -9.28
C GLY A 62 -9.90 -4.48 -10.53
N GLN A 63 -9.24 -3.33 -10.48
CA GLN A 63 -8.37 -2.85 -11.55
C GLN A 63 -7.12 -3.73 -11.71
N ILE A 64 -6.44 -4.04 -10.61
CA ILE A 64 -5.24 -4.89 -10.61
C ILE A 64 -5.57 -6.29 -11.17
N ASN A 65 -6.73 -6.87 -10.82
CA ASN A 65 -7.15 -8.16 -11.36
C ASN A 65 -7.34 -8.13 -12.88
N LYS A 66 -7.86 -7.01 -13.42
CA LYS A 66 -7.96 -6.82 -14.88
C LYS A 66 -6.58 -6.70 -15.52
N GLU A 67 -5.64 -6.00 -14.87
CA GLU A 67 -4.26 -5.88 -15.34
C GLU A 67 -3.54 -7.24 -15.34
N ILE A 68 -3.74 -8.07 -14.31
CA ILE A 68 -3.21 -9.43 -14.24
C ILE A 68 -3.77 -10.28 -15.38
N LEU A 69 -5.08 -10.25 -15.61
CA LEU A 69 -5.70 -11.01 -16.70
C LEU A 69 -5.16 -10.60 -18.07
N LYS A 70 -5.07 -9.29 -18.32
CA LYS A 70 -4.49 -8.76 -19.57
C LYS A 70 -3.03 -9.16 -19.73
N GLY A 71 -2.23 -9.03 -18.66
CA GLY A 71 -0.83 -9.41 -18.65
C GLY A 71 -0.62 -10.89 -18.94
N LEU A 72 -1.45 -11.75 -18.34
CA LEU A 72 -1.44 -13.20 -18.62
C LEU A 72 -1.75 -13.49 -20.10
N GLN A 73 -2.75 -12.80 -20.67
CA GLN A 73 -3.09 -12.94 -22.09
C GLN A 73 -1.99 -12.45 -23.04
N SER A 74 -1.20 -11.46 -22.62
CA SER A 74 -0.07 -10.94 -23.40
C SER A 74 1.26 -11.67 -23.17
N GLY A 75 1.30 -12.68 -22.30
CA GLY A 75 2.54 -13.38 -21.95
C GLY A 75 3.49 -12.54 -21.09
N GLU A 76 2.95 -11.67 -20.22
CA GLU A 76 3.75 -10.91 -19.25
C GLU A 76 4.50 -11.84 -18.29
N ASN A 77 5.71 -11.45 -17.89
CA ASN A 77 6.55 -12.23 -16.99
C ASN A 77 5.83 -12.54 -15.65
N LEU A 78 5.96 -13.78 -15.17
CA LEU A 78 5.27 -14.27 -13.98
C LEU A 78 5.66 -13.54 -12.69
N ALA A 79 6.90 -13.08 -12.54
CA ALA A 79 7.33 -12.27 -11.41
C ALA A 79 6.61 -10.91 -11.39
N ILE A 80 6.34 -10.30 -12.55
CA ILE A 80 5.54 -9.06 -12.63
C ILE A 80 4.09 -9.35 -12.22
N LEU A 81 3.49 -10.41 -12.76
CA LEU A 81 2.12 -10.81 -12.42
C LEU A 81 1.99 -11.16 -10.92
N PHE A 82 2.99 -11.82 -10.36
CA PHE A 82 3.06 -12.13 -8.93
C PHE A 82 3.10 -10.86 -8.08
N LEU A 83 3.95 -9.88 -8.42
CA LEU A 83 4.00 -8.61 -7.71
C LEU A 83 2.67 -7.86 -7.79
N LYS A 84 1.98 -7.87 -8.94
CA LYS A 84 0.62 -7.31 -9.07
C LYS A 84 -0.36 -8.01 -8.12
N ALA A 85 -0.34 -9.34 -8.06
CA ALA A 85 -1.20 -10.11 -7.15
C ALA A 85 -0.92 -9.77 -5.68
N VAL A 86 0.36 -9.69 -5.29
CA VAL A 86 0.77 -9.29 -3.94
C VAL A 86 0.28 -7.89 -3.60
N LYS A 87 0.40 -6.94 -4.53
CA LYS A 87 -0.13 -5.59 -4.35
C LYS A 87 -1.64 -5.60 -4.08
N ALA A 88 -2.41 -6.39 -4.82
CA ALA A 88 -3.84 -6.57 -4.55
C ALA A 88 -4.09 -7.15 -3.15
N MET A 89 -3.32 -8.15 -2.72
CA MET A 89 -3.45 -8.72 -1.37
C MET A 89 -3.21 -7.67 -0.29
N THR A 90 -2.17 -6.83 -0.42
CA THR A 90 -1.90 -5.77 0.58
C THR A 90 -3.01 -4.72 0.69
N LEU A 91 -3.78 -4.50 -0.38
CA LEU A 91 -4.96 -3.64 -0.35
C LEU A 91 -6.14 -4.30 0.39
N CYS A 92 -6.29 -5.62 0.24
CA CYS A 92 -7.31 -6.39 0.95
C CYS A 92 -7.02 -6.49 2.47
N THR A 93 -5.75 -6.66 2.84
CA THR A 93 -5.32 -6.84 4.25
C THR A 93 -5.04 -5.52 4.96
N GLY A 94 -4.87 -4.42 4.22
CA GLY A 94 -4.43 -3.14 4.75
C GLY A 94 -2.94 -3.10 5.12
N ASN A 95 -2.20 -4.21 4.97
CA ASN A 95 -0.79 -4.28 5.33
C ASN A 95 0.13 -3.84 4.17
N LYS A 96 0.33 -2.53 4.04
CA LYS A 96 1.14 -1.93 2.97
C LYS A 96 2.63 -2.30 3.05
N ALA A 97 3.14 -2.69 4.22
CA ALA A 97 4.56 -3.03 4.40
C ALA A 97 4.95 -4.36 3.75
N GLU A 98 4.01 -5.32 3.67
CA GLU A 98 4.24 -6.65 3.09
C GLU A 98 4.72 -6.60 1.65
N TYR A 99 4.22 -5.66 0.85
CA TYR A 99 4.62 -5.53 -0.55
C TYR A 99 6.13 -5.33 -0.71
N GLY A 100 6.70 -4.41 0.07
CA GLY A 100 8.14 -4.10 0.01
C GLY A 100 9.02 -5.27 0.47
N ILE A 101 8.56 -6.01 1.48
CA ILE A 101 9.26 -7.21 1.97
C ILE A 101 9.27 -8.29 0.88
N ILE A 102 8.14 -8.55 0.24
CA ILE A 102 8.02 -9.57 -0.80
C ILE A 102 8.83 -9.18 -2.04
N GLU A 103 8.77 -7.91 -2.46
CA GLU A 103 9.58 -7.42 -3.58
C GLU A 103 11.09 -7.56 -3.30
N SER A 104 11.54 -7.18 -2.10
CA SER A 104 12.93 -7.36 -1.68
C SER A 104 13.33 -8.84 -1.63
N THR A 105 12.42 -9.71 -1.19
CA THR A 105 12.67 -11.16 -1.09
C THR A 105 12.75 -11.80 -2.47
N LEU A 106 11.87 -11.40 -3.39
CA LEU A 106 11.88 -11.84 -4.79
C LEU A 106 13.22 -11.51 -5.45
N LEU A 107 13.69 -10.27 -5.29
CA LEU A 107 15.00 -9.85 -5.79
C LEU A 107 16.16 -10.59 -5.11
N ALA A 108 16.12 -10.78 -3.79
CA ALA A 108 17.20 -11.42 -3.06
C ALA A 108 17.34 -12.91 -3.44
N VAL A 109 16.23 -13.64 -3.49
CA VAL A 109 16.23 -15.08 -3.76
C VAL A 109 16.37 -15.36 -5.24
N TYR A 110 15.47 -14.83 -6.06
CA TYR A 110 15.42 -15.16 -7.49
C TYR A 110 16.45 -14.34 -8.28
N GLY A 111 16.46 -13.02 -8.09
CA GLY A 111 17.39 -12.15 -8.82
C GLY A 111 18.85 -12.39 -8.44
N THR A 112 19.19 -12.32 -7.14
CA THR A 112 20.58 -12.46 -6.68
C THR A 112 20.98 -13.90 -6.40
N GLY A 113 20.15 -14.68 -5.71
CA GLY A 113 20.50 -16.06 -5.34
C GLY A 113 20.48 -17.04 -6.52
N LEU A 114 19.47 -16.93 -7.39
CA LEU A 114 19.30 -17.80 -8.56
C LEU A 114 19.77 -17.17 -9.87
N HIS A 115 20.29 -15.94 -9.84
CA HIS A 115 20.79 -15.21 -11.01
C HIS A 115 19.73 -15.02 -12.11
N ASP A 116 18.47 -14.90 -11.73
CA ASP A 116 17.38 -14.59 -12.65
C ASP A 116 17.48 -13.12 -13.11
N LYS A 117 18.02 -12.93 -14.32
CA LYS A 117 18.21 -11.62 -14.93
C LYS A 117 16.90 -10.88 -15.15
N GLU A 118 15.81 -11.57 -15.44
CA GLU A 118 14.51 -10.92 -15.65
C GLU A 118 14.02 -10.29 -14.35
N VAL A 119 14.17 -10.97 -13.22
CA VAL A 119 13.83 -10.42 -11.89
C VAL A 119 14.69 -9.20 -11.53
N VAL A 120 15.97 -9.22 -11.89
CA VAL A 120 16.85 -8.05 -11.68
C VAL A 120 16.39 -6.87 -12.53
N LEU A 121 16.07 -7.08 -13.81
CA LEU A 121 15.55 -6.03 -14.71
C LEU A 121 14.21 -5.46 -14.23
N ILE A 122 13.30 -6.32 -13.79
CA ILE A 122 12.01 -5.89 -13.19
C ILE A 122 12.26 -4.99 -11.96
N SER A 123 13.23 -5.35 -11.12
CA SER A 123 13.58 -4.58 -9.93
C SER A 123 14.20 -3.22 -10.28
N ILE A 124 15.04 -3.18 -11.31
CA ILE A 124 15.62 -1.95 -11.87
C ILE A 124 14.51 -1.00 -12.33
N ASP A 125 13.56 -1.50 -13.14
CA ASP A 125 12.42 -0.71 -13.64
C ASP A 125 11.55 -0.17 -12.49
N ALA A 126 11.28 -1.02 -11.49
CA ALA A 126 10.52 -0.62 -10.31
C ALA A 126 11.22 0.47 -9.49
N ILE A 127 12.55 0.40 -9.35
CA ILE A 127 13.36 1.43 -8.66
C ILE A 127 13.38 2.73 -9.46
N GLN A 128 13.54 2.67 -10.79
CA GLN A 128 13.49 3.85 -11.66
C GLN A 128 12.13 4.56 -11.55
N SER A 129 11.03 3.80 -11.63
CA SER A 129 9.67 4.31 -11.44
C SER A 129 9.44 4.95 -10.05
N ARG A 130 10.12 4.48 -9.00
CA ARG A 130 10.08 5.12 -7.67
C ARG A 130 10.90 6.40 -7.64
N LEU A 131 12.10 6.38 -8.21
CA LEU A 131 12.96 7.56 -8.32
C LEU A 131 12.26 8.71 -9.05
N ASP A 132 11.55 8.42 -10.13
CA ASP A 132 10.82 9.45 -10.89
C ASP A 132 9.70 10.08 -10.05
N ARG A 133 8.98 9.27 -9.27
CA ARG A 133 7.95 9.77 -8.34
C ARG A 133 8.56 10.62 -7.22
N LEU A 134 9.69 10.19 -6.66
CA LEU A 134 10.37 10.94 -5.60
C LEU A 134 10.96 12.26 -6.11
N LYS A 135 11.52 12.29 -7.33
CA LYS A 135 12.01 13.52 -7.96
C LYS A 135 10.89 14.52 -8.23
N LYS A 136 9.71 14.05 -8.67
CA LYS A 136 8.52 14.90 -8.82
C LYS A 136 8.08 15.45 -7.47
N ALA A 137 7.96 14.60 -6.45
CA ALA A 137 7.61 15.02 -5.10
C ALA A 137 8.62 16.03 -4.51
N LEU A 138 9.92 15.86 -4.79
CA LEU A 138 10.96 16.79 -4.35
C LEU A 138 10.82 18.19 -4.97
N ALA A 139 10.31 18.28 -6.21
CA ALA A 139 10.09 19.55 -6.89
C ALA A 139 8.89 20.32 -6.34
N GLU A 140 7.92 19.62 -5.74
CA GLU A 140 6.67 20.18 -5.24
C GLU A 140 6.69 20.43 -3.71
N VAL A 141 7.74 19.98 -3.00
CA VAL A 141 7.80 20.06 -1.54
C VAL A 141 8.39 21.38 -1.07
N ASP A 142 7.63 22.10 -0.23
CA ASP A 142 8.05 23.35 0.40
C ASP A 142 8.64 23.14 1.81
N ASN A 143 8.27 22.05 2.47
CA ASN A 143 8.74 21.72 3.83
C ASN A 143 10.18 21.18 3.80
N SER A 144 11.09 21.86 4.52
CA SER A 144 12.51 21.48 4.60
C SER A 144 12.76 20.08 5.20
N ASN A 145 11.94 19.63 6.17
CA ASN A 145 12.09 18.31 6.76
C ASN A 145 11.66 17.21 5.78
N GLU A 146 10.54 17.42 5.09
CA GLU A 146 10.06 16.49 4.06
C GLU A 146 11.03 16.43 2.87
N ARG A 147 11.57 17.58 2.44
CA ARG A 147 12.64 17.65 1.44
C ARG A 147 13.81 16.74 1.81
N SER A 148 14.34 16.87 3.03
CA SER A 148 15.47 16.05 3.48
C SER A 148 15.15 14.54 3.46
N ARG A 149 13.95 14.14 3.88
CA ARG A 149 13.52 12.73 3.85
C ARG A 149 13.40 12.20 2.43
N ILE A 150 12.89 13.00 1.50
CA ILE A 150 12.78 12.64 0.08
C ILE A 150 14.17 12.51 -0.54
N GLU A 151 15.10 13.42 -0.26
CA GLU A 151 16.49 13.35 -0.73
C GLU A 151 17.20 12.08 -0.26
N GLN A 152 17.04 11.72 1.01
CA GLN A 152 17.61 10.48 1.56
C GLN A 152 17.02 9.24 0.87
N ALA A 153 15.72 9.21 0.60
CA ALA A 153 15.08 8.12 -0.13
C ALA A 153 15.59 8.02 -1.58
N ILE A 154 15.79 9.15 -2.26
CA ILE A 154 16.39 9.21 -3.60
C ILE A 154 17.80 8.62 -3.58
N GLN A 155 18.65 9.04 -2.65
CA GLN A 155 20.02 8.53 -2.52
C GLN A 155 20.05 7.02 -2.27
N ALA A 156 19.18 6.51 -1.38
CA ALA A 156 19.07 5.09 -1.10
C ALA A 156 18.69 4.28 -2.35
N HIS A 157 17.70 4.77 -3.12
CA HIS A 157 17.28 4.12 -4.36
C HIS A 157 18.31 4.21 -5.47
N GLN A 158 19.03 5.33 -5.62
CA GLN A 158 20.13 5.45 -6.58
C GLN A 158 21.26 4.46 -6.29
N LYS A 159 21.68 4.36 -5.03
CA LYS A 159 22.70 3.40 -4.60
C LYS A 159 22.27 1.95 -4.86
N GLN A 160 20.99 1.65 -4.67
CA GLN A 160 20.47 0.32 -4.96
C GLN A 160 20.42 0.05 -6.46
N LEU A 161 20.05 1.04 -7.27
CA LEU A 161 20.05 0.96 -8.73
C LEU A 161 21.46 0.66 -9.28
N GLU A 162 22.47 1.39 -8.83
CA GLU A 162 23.87 1.17 -9.21
C GLU A 162 24.30 -0.28 -8.94
N ARG A 163 24.04 -0.77 -7.72
CA ARG A 163 24.35 -2.15 -7.32
C ARG A 163 23.68 -3.24 -8.16
N LEU A 164 22.52 -2.94 -8.74
CA LEU A 164 21.78 -3.90 -9.57
C LEU A 164 22.21 -3.84 -11.02
N THR A 165 22.52 -2.65 -11.53
CA THR A 165 23.05 -2.47 -12.90
C THR A 165 24.37 -3.22 -13.09
N ASP A 166 25.22 -3.28 -12.05
CA ASP A 166 26.48 -4.04 -12.08
C ASP A 166 26.28 -5.57 -12.20
N LYS A 167 25.06 -6.07 -11.97
CA LYS A 167 24.73 -7.51 -11.93
C LYS A 167 24.00 -8.01 -13.18
N VAL A 168 23.66 -7.13 -14.12
CA VAL A 168 22.97 -7.46 -15.38
C VAL A 168 23.99 -7.78 -16.46
#